data_AF-A0AAW4XCL4-F1
#
_entry.id   AF-A0AAW4XCL4-F1
#
_cell.length_a   1.000
_cell.length_b   1.000
_cell.length_c   1.000
_cell.angle_alpha   90.00
_cell.angle_beta   90.00
_cell.angle_gamma   90.00
#
_symmetry.space_group_name_H-M   'P 1'
#
loop_
_entity.id
_entity.type
_entity.pdbx_description
1 polymer ?
#
loop_
_entity_poly.entity_id
_entity_poly.type
_entity_poly.pdbx_seq_one_letter_code
_entity_poly.pdbx_strand_id
1 'polypeptide(L)'
;MRTLRRCCRPGCKNPAVATLTYVYSDSTAVVGPLATVAEPHSWDLCEMHGSRITAPKGWELVRYEGAFSSATPDEDDLTALAEAVREAGLGERSRSDSSDDDAEEPQRAVVPPTARTGRRGHLRVLPDPTS
;
A
#
# COMPACT_ATOMS: atom_id res chain seq x y z
N MET A 1 -11.89 8.19 -11.27
CA MET A 1 -10.52 8.10 -11.83
C MET A 1 -9.69 9.20 -11.19
N ARG A 2 -8.64 8.86 -10.43
CA ARG A 2 -7.70 9.86 -9.89
C ARG A 2 -6.81 10.34 -11.04
N THR A 3 -6.94 11.60 -11.43
CA THR A 3 -6.04 12.21 -12.42
C THR A 3 -4.63 12.26 -11.82
N LEU A 4 -3.67 11.60 -12.45
CA LEU A 4 -2.27 11.69 -12.05
C LEU A 4 -1.79 13.13 -12.17
N ARG A 5 -1.20 13.65 -11.09
CA ARG A 5 -0.64 15.00 -11.09
C ARG A 5 0.56 15.04 -12.02
N ARG A 6 0.69 16.15 -12.76
CA ARG A 6 1.75 16.34 -13.77
C ARG A 6 2.77 17.32 -13.25
N CYS A 7 4.00 17.20 -13.74
CA CYS A 7 5.03 18.18 -13.47
C CYS A 7 4.59 19.58 -13.93
N CYS A 8 4.85 20.59 -13.11
CA CYS A 8 4.49 21.98 -13.37
C CYS A 8 5.43 22.71 -14.34
N ARG A 9 6.55 22.08 -14.77
CA ARG A 9 7.46 22.73 -15.73
C ARG A 9 6.83 22.82 -17.12
N PRO A 10 6.90 24.00 -17.78
CA PRO A 10 6.38 24.17 -19.13
C PRO A 10 6.92 23.11 -20.09
N GLY A 11 6.02 22.46 -20.83
CA GLY A 11 6.38 21.41 -21.79
C GLY A 11 6.67 20.03 -21.20
N CYS A 12 6.76 19.89 -19.87
CA CYS A 12 6.90 18.58 -19.23
C CYS A 12 5.55 17.88 -19.11
N LYS A 13 5.45 16.64 -19.61
CA LYS A 13 4.25 15.80 -19.50
C LYS A 13 4.40 14.66 -18.49
N ASN A 14 5.56 14.54 -17.86
CA ASN A 14 5.90 13.46 -16.94
C ASN A 14 5.03 13.52 -15.67
N PRO A 15 4.73 12.36 -15.07
CA PRO A 15 4.03 12.31 -13.79
C PRO A 15 4.87 13.00 -12.71
N ALA A 16 4.19 13.71 -11.81
CA ALA A 16 4.82 14.29 -10.64
C ALA A 16 5.08 13.20 -9.60
N VAL A 17 6.24 13.29 -8.95
CA VAL A 17 6.70 12.38 -7.88
C VAL A 17 7.28 13.12 -6.68
N ALA A 18 7.52 14.42 -6.82
CA ALA A 18 8.02 15.30 -5.78
C ALA A 18 7.16 16.55 -5.69
N THR A 19 7.13 17.17 -4.51
CA THR A 19 6.52 18.48 -4.29
C THR A 19 7.57 19.44 -3.74
N LEU A 20 7.70 20.59 -4.40
CA LEU A 20 8.54 21.71 -4.00
C LEU A 20 7.70 22.75 -3.27
N THR A 21 8.22 23.24 -2.16
CA THR A 21 7.63 24.33 -1.36
C THR A 21 8.70 25.37 -1.03
N TYR A 22 8.32 26.65 -1.04
CA TYR A 22 9.19 27.75 -0.62
C TYR A 22 8.74 28.29 0.73
N VAL A 23 9.66 28.31 1.69
CA VAL A 23 9.49 28.93 3.00
C VAL A 23 10.24 30.25 2.99
N TYR A 24 9.52 31.32 2.66
CA TYR A 24 10.12 32.64 2.41
C TYR A 24 10.74 33.29 3.66
N SER A 25 10.15 33.06 4.84
CA SER A 25 10.70 33.59 6.11
C SER A 25 12.11 33.08 6.38
N ASP A 26 12.36 31.83 5.99
CA ASP A 26 13.57 31.10 6.33
C ASP A 26 14.54 31.08 5.13
N SER A 27 14.10 31.62 3.98
CA SER A 27 14.83 31.55 2.70
C SER A 27 15.17 30.10 2.34
N THR A 28 14.20 29.19 2.46
CA THR A 28 14.40 27.76 2.23
C THR A 28 13.49 27.25 1.12
N ALA A 29 14.05 26.42 0.23
CA ALA A 29 13.33 25.63 -0.73
C ALA A 29 13.36 24.16 -0.29
N VAL A 30 12.21 23.53 -0.13
CA VAL A 30 12.10 22.14 0.31
C VAL A 30 11.53 21.29 -0.81
N VAL A 31 12.28 20.29 -1.26
CA VAL A 31 11.82 19.28 -2.21
C VAL A 31 11.57 17.98 -1.45
N GLY A 32 10.29 17.66 -1.26
CA GLY A 32 9.85 16.45 -0.57
C GLY A 32 9.14 15.46 -1.49
N PRO A 33 8.69 14.32 -0.94
CA PRO A 33 7.80 13.39 -1.63
C PRO A 33 6.54 14.10 -2.16
N LEU A 34 5.90 13.51 -3.18
CA LEU A 34 4.65 14.03 -3.72
C LEU A 34 3.60 14.18 -2.61
N ALA A 35 3.14 15.41 -2.36
CA ALA A 35 2.12 15.68 -1.35
C ALA A 35 0.86 14.82 -1.61
N THR A 36 0.14 14.40 -0.59
CA THR A 36 -1.06 13.55 -0.78
C THR A 36 -2.24 14.32 -1.38
N VAL A 37 -2.27 15.65 -1.15
CA VAL A 37 -3.27 16.59 -1.66
C VAL A 37 -2.56 17.67 -2.46
N ALA A 38 -3.21 18.19 -3.50
CA ALA A 38 -2.68 19.30 -4.27
C ALA A 38 -2.86 20.60 -3.46
N GLU A 39 -1.75 21.25 -3.14
CA GLU A 39 -1.77 22.52 -2.40
C GLU A 39 -1.52 23.72 -3.34
N PRO A 40 -2.27 24.83 -3.20
CA PRO A 40 -2.14 26.01 -4.08
C PRO A 40 -0.75 26.67 -4.08
N HIS A 41 0.03 26.51 -3.01
CA HIS A 41 1.34 27.14 -2.83
C HIS A 41 2.51 26.17 -3.01
N SER A 42 2.23 25.01 -3.63
CA SER A 42 3.20 23.95 -3.86
C SER A 42 3.40 23.72 -5.36
N TRP A 43 4.57 23.20 -5.73
CA TRP A 43 4.90 22.89 -7.11
C TRP A 43 5.23 21.41 -7.28
N ASP A 44 4.47 20.75 -8.12
CA ASP A 44 4.68 19.35 -8.43
C ASP A 44 5.77 19.15 -9.50
N LEU A 45 6.74 18.29 -9.19
CA LEU A 45 7.89 18.03 -10.04
C LEU A 45 7.98 16.54 -10.37
N CYS A 46 8.35 16.22 -11.61
CA CYS A 46 8.79 14.87 -11.95
C CYS A 46 10.21 14.63 -11.41
N GLU A 47 10.67 13.38 -11.40
CA GLU A 47 11.97 12.98 -10.85
C GLU A 47 13.14 13.79 -11.44
N MET A 48 13.16 13.93 -12.76
CA MET A 48 14.16 14.73 -13.48
C MET A 48 14.17 16.20 -13.07
N HIS A 49 13.00 16.80 -12.82
CA HIS A 49 12.92 18.20 -12.42
C HIS A 49 13.14 18.40 -10.92
N GLY A 50 12.71 17.46 -10.07
CA GLY A 50 12.97 17.48 -8.63
C GLY A 50 14.45 17.33 -8.30
N SER A 51 15.18 16.53 -9.07
CA SER A 51 16.65 16.37 -8.92
C SER A 51 17.43 17.59 -9.41
N ARG A 52 17.02 18.20 -10.53
CA ARG A 52 17.74 19.31 -11.16
C ARG A 52 17.37 20.69 -10.65
N ILE A 53 16.25 20.85 -9.94
CA ILE A 53 15.85 22.16 -9.44
C ILE A 53 16.89 22.71 -8.46
N THR A 54 17.09 24.02 -8.53
CA THR A 54 17.99 24.78 -7.67
C THR A 54 17.20 25.84 -6.91
N ALA A 55 17.67 26.17 -5.71
CA ALA A 55 17.08 27.24 -4.92
C ALA A 55 17.55 28.62 -5.45
N PRO A 56 16.80 29.69 -5.14
CA PRO A 56 17.26 31.06 -5.36
C PRO A 56 18.62 31.34 -4.70
N LYS A 57 19.29 32.41 -5.13
CA LYS A 57 20.59 32.79 -4.55
C LYS A 57 20.44 33.13 -3.07
N GLY A 58 21.33 32.57 -2.25
CA GLY A 58 21.31 32.77 -0.79
C GLY A 58 20.23 31.97 -0.06
N TRP A 59 19.48 31.12 -0.76
CA TRP A 59 18.49 30.24 -0.16
C TRP A 59 19.08 28.85 0.09
N GLU A 60 18.61 28.21 1.16
CA GLU A 60 18.91 26.81 1.44
C GLU A 60 18.02 25.88 0.61
N LEU A 61 18.58 24.77 0.11
CA LEU A 61 17.83 23.75 -0.61
C LEU A 61 17.86 22.43 0.16
N VAL A 62 16.72 22.08 0.75
CA VAL A 62 16.54 20.82 1.48
C VAL A 62 15.88 19.80 0.56
N ARG A 63 16.51 18.63 0.41
CA ARG A 63 15.95 17.51 -0.35
C ARG A 63 15.71 16.33 0.56
N TYR A 64 14.59 15.65 0.36
CA TYR A 64 14.35 14.35 0.95
C TYR A 64 15.28 13.30 0.29
N GLU A 65 15.99 12.51 1.10
CA GLU A 65 17.01 11.55 0.63
C GLU A 65 16.43 10.23 0.09
N GLY A 66 15.11 10.00 0.24
CA GLY A 66 14.45 8.85 -0.38
C GLY A 66 14.11 9.11 -1.85
N ALA A 67 14.44 8.16 -2.73
CA ALA A 67 14.05 8.23 -4.14
C ALA A 67 12.55 8.56 -4.25
N PHE A 68 12.20 9.55 -5.08
CA PHE A 68 10.82 9.99 -5.29
C PHE A 68 9.94 8.91 -5.93
N SER A 69 10.54 7.82 -6.39
CA SER A 69 9.84 6.65 -6.85
C SER A 69 9.04 6.07 -5.70
N SER A 70 7.72 5.98 -5.86
CA SER A 70 7.00 4.86 -5.29
C SER A 70 7.64 3.63 -5.92
N ALA A 71 8.67 3.07 -5.28
CA ALA A 71 9.23 1.80 -5.67
C ALA A 71 8.07 0.82 -5.61
N THR A 72 7.45 0.57 -6.77
CA THR A 72 6.71 -0.66 -6.95
C THR A 72 7.74 -1.73 -6.67
N PRO A 73 7.52 -2.58 -5.65
CA PRO A 73 8.44 -3.68 -5.37
C PRO A 73 8.74 -4.38 -6.67
N ASP A 74 10.00 -4.72 -6.90
CA ASP A 74 10.36 -5.40 -8.13
C ASP A 74 9.70 -6.79 -8.18
N GLU A 75 9.76 -7.45 -9.34
CA GLU A 75 9.12 -8.77 -9.50
C GLU A 75 9.72 -9.82 -8.54
N ASP A 76 10.99 -9.65 -8.16
CA ASP A 76 11.70 -10.52 -7.23
C ASP A 76 11.19 -10.34 -5.81
N ASP A 77 11.05 -9.09 -5.34
CA ASP A 77 10.46 -8.71 -4.06
C ASP A 77 9.03 -9.26 -3.92
N LEU A 78 8.23 -9.15 -4.98
CA LEU A 78 6.86 -9.68 -4.99
C LEU A 78 6.85 -11.21 -4.90
N THR A 79 7.80 -11.87 -5.55
CA THR A 79 7.96 -13.34 -5.50
C THR A 79 8.43 -13.80 -4.13
N ALA A 80 9.42 -13.13 -3.54
CA ALA A 80 9.94 -13.39 -2.20
C ALA A 80 8.84 -13.24 -1.13
N LEU A 81 8.01 -12.19 -1.24
CA LEU A 81 6.85 -12.02 -0.36
C LEU A 81 5.83 -13.15 -0.52
N ALA A 82 5.56 -13.58 -1.75
CA ALA A 82 4.64 -14.69 -2.01
C ALA A 82 5.13 -16.01 -1.41
N GLU A 83 6.45 -16.27 -1.43
CA GLU A 83 7.06 -17.44 -0.79
C GLU A 83 6.99 -17.37 0.73
N ALA A 84 7.37 -16.23 1.32
CA ALA A 84 7.32 -16.04 2.76
C ALA A 84 5.90 -16.26 3.32
N VAL A 85 4.85 -15.81 2.61
CA VAL A 85 3.45 -16.04 2.99
C VAL A 85 3.06 -17.51 2.89
N ARG A 86 3.54 -18.24 1.86
CA ARG A 86 3.29 -19.69 1.73
C ARG A 86 3.90 -20.47 2.89
N GLU A 87 5.16 -20.20 3.22
CA GLU A 87 5.86 -20.85 4.34
C GLU A 87 5.19 -20.56 5.69
N ALA A 88 4.80 -19.30 5.93
CA ALA A 88 4.09 -18.92 7.15
C ALA A 88 2.74 -19.66 7.30
N GLY A 89 1.99 -19.83 6.20
CA GLY A 89 0.72 -20.54 6.19
C GLY A 89 0.84 -22.07 6.40
N LEU A 90 1.96 -22.67 5.98
CA LEU A 90 2.24 -24.09 6.22
C LEU A 90 2.65 -24.35 7.69
N GLY A 91 3.44 -23.45 8.29
CA GLY A 91 3.86 -23.55 9.69
C GLY A 91 2.71 -23.41 10.69
N GLU A 92 1.71 -22.57 10.40
CA GLU A 92 0.50 -22.43 11.24
C GLU A 92 -0.36 -23.70 11.21
N ARG A 93 -0.57 -24.30 10.03
CA ARG A 93 -1.35 -25.54 9.87
C ARG A 93 -0.68 -26.75 10.53
N SER A 94 0.65 -26.84 10.42
CA SER A 94 1.41 -27.91 11.08
C SER A 94 1.38 -27.79 12.61
N ARG A 95 1.28 -26.56 13.16
CA ARG A 95 1.13 -26.34 14.62
C ARG A 95 -0.27 -26.66 15.13
N SER A 96 -1.32 -26.45 14.32
CA SER A 96 -2.67 -26.87 14.66
C SER A 96 -2.87 -28.39 14.58
N ASP A 97 -2.23 -29.06 13.61
CA ASP A 97 -2.30 -30.53 13.48
C ASP A 97 -1.45 -31.28 14.52
N SER A 98 -0.49 -30.63 15.18
CA SER A 98 0.33 -31.24 16.24
C SER A 98 -0.23 -31.07 17.65
N SER A 99 -1.41 -30.45 17.79
CA SER A 99 -2.16 -30.35 19.04
C SER A 99 -3.29 -31.38 19.21
N ASP A 100 -3.47 -32.31 18.27
CA ASP A 100 -4.52 -33.34 18.31
C ASP A 100 -3.95 -34.79 18.30
N ASP A 101 -2.82 -35.04 18.97
CA ASP A 101 -2.32 -36.41 19.24
C ASP A 101 -2.31 -36.68 20.75
N ASP A 102 -3.50 -36.81 21.34
CA ASP A 102 -3.76 -37.56 22.58
C ASP A 102 -5.29 -37.59 22.88
N ALA A 103 -6.07 -38.34 22.08
CA ALA A 103 -7.31 -39.01 22.52
C ALA A 103 -7.94 -39.86 21.39
N GLU A 104 -7.55 -41.14 21.35
CA GLU A 104 -8.34 -42.34 21.03
C GLU A 104 -9.71 -42.18 20.30
N GLU A 105 -9.77 -42.66 19.05
CA GLU A 105 -10.99 -42.95 18.29
C GLU A 105 -11.45 -44.41 18.58
N PRO A 106 -12.75 -44.68 18.80
CA PRO A 106 -13.71 -45.02 17.73
C PRO A 106 -15.00 -44.18 17.90
N GLN A 107 -15.89 -43.93 16.93
CA GLN A 107 -16.64 -44.88 16.13
C GLN A 107 -17.39 -44.12 15.00
N ARG A 108 -17.48 -44.75 13.83
CA ARG A 108 -18.37 -44.38 12.72
C ARG A 108 -19.83 -44.32 13.17
N ALA A 109 -20.51 -43.21 12.87
CA ALA A 109 -21.95 -43.18 12.63
C ALA A 109 -22.29 -42.10 11.59
N VAL A 110 -22.66 -42.53 10.40
CA VAL A 110 -23.26 -41.67 9.37
C VAL A 110 -24.69 -41.36 9.82
N VAL A 111 -24.98 -40.09 10.10
CA VAL A 111 -26.35 -39.57 10.32
C VAL A 111 -26.51 -38.32 9.46
N PRO A 112 -27.59 -38.17 8.66
CA PRO A 112 -27.76 -37.00 7.79
C PRO A 112 -28.18 -35.79 8.63
N PRO A 113 -27.63 -34.58 8.41
CA PRO A 113 -28.12 -33.40 9.11
C PRO A 113 -29.43 -32.93 8.47
N THR A 114 -30.54 -33.21 9.14
CA THR A 114 -31.80 -32.50 8.93
C THR A 114 -31.61 -31.02 9.25
N ALA A 115 -32.02 -30.16 8.32
CA ALA A 115 -32.03 -28.72 8.50
C ALA A 115 -32.89 -28.31 9.72
N ARG A 116 -32.26 -27.74 10.76
CA ARG A 116 -32.90 -26.89 11.76
C ARG A 116 -31.94 -25.79 12.21
N THR A 117 -32.20 -24.61 11.65
CA THR A 117 -32.10 -23.28 12.24
C THR A 117 -31.54 -23.18 13.66
N GLY A 118 -30.45 -22.40 13.81
CA GLY A 118 -30.26 -21.58 15.02
C GLY A 118 -28.89 -21.65 15.68
N ARG A 119 -28.21 -20.49 15.62
CA ARG A 119 -27.15 -19.99 16.52
C ARG A 119 -25.72 -20.41 16.24
N ARG A 120 -25.00 -19.64 15.39
CA ARG A 120 -23.64 -19.13 15.64
C ARG A 120 -23.41 -17.85 14.81
N GLY A 121 -23.05 -16.74 15.48
CA GLY A 121 -22.37 -15.59 14.88
C GLY A 121 -23.25 -14.56 14.16
N HIS A 122 -22.94 -13.29 14.40
CA HIS A 122 -23.53 -12.01 13.95
C HIS A 122 -23.72 -11.80 12.43
N LEU A 123 -23.66 -12.84 11.60
CA LEU A 123 -23.91 -12.72 10.16
C LEU A 123 -25.40 -12.91 9.86
N ARG A 124 -25.99 -11.92 9.19
CA ARG A 124 -27.26 -12.09 8.48
C ARG A 124 -26.96 -12.36 7.01
N VAL A 125 -27.46 -13.48 6.49
CA VAL A 125 -27.47 -13.76 5.06
C VAL A 125 -28.64 -12.98 4.45
N LEU A 126 -28.34 -12.07 3.53
CA LEU A 126 -29.35 -11.41 2.70
C LEU A 126 -29.56 -12.25 1.43
N PRO A 127 -30.80 -12.53 1.02
CA PRO A 127 -31.07 -13.24 -0.23
C PRO A 127 -30.70 -12.38 -1.45
N ASP A 128 -30.18 -13.02 -2.49
CA ASP A 128 -29.85 -12.35 -3.76
C ASP A 128 -31.12 -11.82 -4.46
N PRO A 129 -31.06 -10.61 -5.07
CA PRO A 129 -32.19 -10.07 -5.81
C PRO A 129 -32.45 -10.90 -7.07
N THR A 130 -33.69 -11.33 -7.25
CA THR A 130 -34.17 -11.94 -8.50
C THR A 130 -34.23 -10.89 -9.60
N SER A 131 -33.80 -11.28 -10.80
CA SER A 131 -33.78 -10.48 -12.03
C SER A 131 -35.15 -9.92 -12.44
#